data_AF-A0A957X8J5-F1
#
_entry.id   AF-A0A957X8J5-F1
#
_cell.length_a   1.000
_cell.length_b   1.000
_cell.length_c   1.000
_cell.angle_alpha   90.00
_cell.angle_beta   90.00
_cell.angle_gamma   90.00
#
_symmetry.space_group_name_H-M   'P 1'
#
loop_
_entity.id
_entity.type
_entity.pdbx_description
1 polymer ?
#
loop_
_entity_poly.entity_id
_entity_poly.type
_entity_poly.pdbx_seq_one_letter_code
_entity_poly.pdbx_strand_id
1 'polypeptide(L)'
;DFALFPKGPEGYRGYTAFTSNYSVSATTADPDMAVDLLLYLTSEEAGTWSALEQGTGQPNARRSVWENEELLNKSHPIFRRVVNMYNDASIPGPFPMPANLRFSELQDNWANTSPDLFYGDVSYEEGLQAVQDAMQEILDLPRA
;
A
#
# COMPACT_ATOMS: atom_id res chain seq x y z
N ASP A 1 21.05 -9.22 -2.75
CA ASP A 1 19.86 -9.97 -3.21
C ASP A 1 18.68 -9.52 -2.36
N PHE A 2 17.51 -9.32 -2.96
CA PHE A 2 16.30 -8.84 -2.29
C PHE A 2 15.29 -9.99 -2.22
N ALA A 3 14.71 -10.22 -1.04
CA ALA A 3 13.74 -11.30 -0.83
C ALA A 3 12.33 -10.75 -0.60
N LEU A 4 11.32 -11.59 -0.84
CA LEU A 4 9.96 -11.33 -0.39
C LEU A 4 9.89 -11.47 1.14
N PHE A 5 8.89 -10.83 1.76
CA PHE A 5 8.59 -11.07 3.17
C PHE A 5 8.40 -12.57 3.46
N PRO A 6 8.81 -13.04 4.65
CA PRO A 6 8.63 -14.43 5.04
C PRO A 6 7.15 -14.80 5.09
N LYS A 7 6.87 -16.08 4.85
CA LYS A 7 5.55 -16.64 5.09
C LYS A 7 5.41 -16.97 6.58
N GLY A 8 4.24 -16.69 7.16
CA GLY A 8 3.87 -17.14 8.49
C GLY A 8 3.56 -18.65 8.53
N PRO A 9 3.21 -19.20 9.71
CA PRO A 9 2.91 -20.62 9.90
C PRO A 9 1.83 -21.17 8.97
N GLU A 10 0.85 -20.35 8.61
CA GLU A 10 -0.25 -20.72 7.71
C GLU A 10 0.08 -20.53 6.22
N GLY A 11 1.31 -20.15 5.88
CA GLY A 11 1.77 -19.97 4.50
C GLY A 11 1.43 -18.61 3.88
N TYR A 12 0.71 -17.74 4.58
CA TYR A 12 0.42 -16.37 4.16
C TYR A 12 1.58 -15.42 4.43
N ARG A 13 1.66 -14.33 3.66
CA ARG A 13 2.57 -13.21 3.94
C ARG A 13 1.77 -12.07 4.57
N GLY A 14 2.31 -11.48 5.64
CA GLY A 14 1.77 -10.25 6.23
C GLY A 14 2.11 -9.03 5.38
N TYR A 15 1.70 -9.03 4.11
CA TYR A 15 2.00 -7.98 3.14
C TYR A 15 0.73 -7.55 2.43
N THR A 16 0.59 -6.24 2.22
CA THR A 16 -0.44 -5.63 1.38
C THR A 16 0.20 -4.60 0.46
N ALA A 17 -0.38 -4.40 -0.73
CA ALA A 17 0.09 -3.39 -1.66
C ALA A 17 -0.20 -1.99 -1.10
N PHE A 18 0.80 -1.12 -1.10
CA PHE A 18 0.64 0.30 -0.82
C PHE A 18 0.82 1.10 -2.10
N THR A 19 -0.08 2.04 -2.38
CA THR A 19 0.00 2.95 -3.52
C THR A 19 -0.05 4.39 -3.07
N SER A 20 0.75 5.24 -3.71
CA SER A 20 0.54 6.68 -3.70
C SER A 20 -0.46 7.01 -4.80
N ASN A 21 -1.52 7.74 -4.44
CA ASN A 21 -2.57 8.10 -5.38
C ASN A 21 -2.51 9.60 -5.66
N TYR A 22 -2.66 9.96 -6.93
CA TYR A 22 -2.95 11.34 -7.28
C TYR A 22 -4.42 11.65 -7.01
N SER A 23 -4.72 12.89 -6.65
CA SER A 23 -6.08 13.38 -6.43
C SER A 23 -6.23 14.78 -7.04
N VAL A 24 -7.40 15.06 -7.61
CA VAL A 24 -7.75 16.41 -8.11
C VAL A 24 -8.57 17.14 -7.05
N SER A 25 -8.22 18.40 -6.77
CA SER A 25 -9.05 19.24 -5.92
C SER A 25 -10.42 19.49 -6.56
N ALA A 26 -11.50 19.32 -5.80
CA ALA A 26 -12.86 19.64 -6.25
C ALA A 26 -13.06 21.14 -6.58
N THR A 27 -12.14 22.01 -6.16
CA THR A 27 -12.18 23.45 -6.38
C THR A 27 -11.25 23.94 -7.50
N THR A 28 -10.68 23.03 -8.30
CA THR A 28 -9.85 23.41 -9.45
C THR A 28 -10.63 24.27 -10.44
N ALA A 29 -9.95 25.27 -11.02
CA ALA A 29 -10.53 26.14 -12.04
C ALA A 29 -10.70 25.43 -13.40
N ASP A 30 -9.97 24.32 -13.61
CA ASP A 30 -9.98 23.54 -14.84
C ASP A 30 -9.97 22.04 -14.51
N PRO A 31 -11.16 21.43 -14.28
CA PRO A 31 -11.27 20.03 -13.89
C PRO A 31 -10.88 19.07 -15.01
N ASP A 32 -11.17 19.41 -16.26
CA ASP A 32 -10.90 18.55 -17.40
C ASP A 32 -9.38 18.43 -17.62
N MET A 33 -8.66 19.56 -17.64
CA MET A 33 -7.19 19.56 -17.75
C MET A 33 -6.53 18.82 -16.58
N ALA A 34 -7.05 18.98 -15.36
CA ALA A 34 -6.51 18.28 -14.20
C ALA A 34 -6.68 16.76 -14.31
N VAL A 35 -7.84 16.29 -14.80
CA VAL A 35 -8.09 14.87 -15.05
C VAL A 35 -7.21 14.35 -16.19
N ASP A 36 -7.08 15.08 -17.29
CA ASP A 36 -6.22 14.70 -18.42
C ASP A 36 -4.76 14.53 -17.97
N LEU A 37 -4.26 15.44 -17.12
CA LEU A 37 -2.93 15.31 -16.54
C LEU A 37 -2.80 14.03 -15.69
N LEU A 38 -3.79 13.71 -14.86
CA LEU A 38 -3.76 12.47 -14.08
C LEU A 38 -3.77 11.22 -14.96
N LEU A 39 -4.57 11.22 -16.02
CA LEU A 39 -4.61 10.10 -16.98
C LEU A 39 -3.25 9.90 -17.65
N TYR A 40 -2.58 10.99 -18.03
CA TYR A 40 -1.23 10.94 -18.58
C TYR A 40 -0.21 10.42 -17.57
N LEU A 41 -0.15 11.00 -16.35
CA LEU A 41 0.82 10.60 -15.32
C LEU A 41 0.63 9.16 -14.81
N THR A 42 -0.59 8.63 -14.93
CA THR A 42 -0.92 7.24 -14.58
C THR A 42 -0.96 6.32 -15.80
N SER A 43 -0.52 6.75 -16.98
CA SER A 43 -0.51 5.95 -18.21
C SER A 43 0.52 4.81 -18.17
N GLU A 44 0.41 3.89 -19.12
CA GLU A 44 1.42 2.83 -19.31
C GLU A 44 2.75 3.42 -19.79
N GLU A 45 2.70 4.44 -20.64
CA GLU A 45 3.88 5.14 -21.14
C GLU A 45 4.66 5.77 -19.99
N ALA A 46 4.00 6.60 -19.18
CA ALA A 46 4.63 7.25 -18.03
C ALA A 46 5.14 6.23 -17.00
N GLY A 47 4.37 5.15 -16.77
CA GLY A 47 4.77 4.07 -15.87
C GLY A 47 5.99 3.29 -16.35
N THR A 48 6.05 2.96 -17.64
CA THR A 48 7.17 2.24 -18.25
C THR A 48 8.42 3.08 -18.23
N TRP A 49 8.31 4.37 -18.59
CA TRP A 49 9.42 5.30 -18.51
C TRP A 49 9.93 5.44 -17.05
N SER A 50 9.03 5.57 -16.07
CA SER A 50 9.39 5.58 -14.65
C SER A 50 10.13 4.31 -14.21
N ALA A 51 9.63 3.15 -14.63
CA ALA A 51 10.17 1.85 -14.24
C ALA A 51 11.53 1.53 -14.87
N LEU A 52 11.81 2.02 -16.08
CA LEU A 52 13.02 1.68 -16.84
C LEU A 52 14.10 2.77 -16.77
N GLU A 53 13.71 4.04 -16.76
CA GLU A 53 14.64 5.17 -16.99
C GLU A 53 14.95 5.99 -15.74
N GLN A 54 14.03 6.07 -14.77
CA GLN A 54 14.17 6.99 -13.62
C GLN A 54 15.14 6.51 -12.52
N GLY A 55 15.80 5.36 -12.71
CA GLY A 55 16.82 4.82 -11.79
C GLY A 55 16.29 4.25 -10.46
N THR A 56 15.09 4.64 -10.01
CA THR A 56 14.40 4.06 -8.83
C THR A 56 13.67 2.76 -9.15
N GLY A 57 13.32 2.55 -10.43
CA GLY A 57 12.76 1.31 -10.94
C GLY A 57 11.34 0.99 -10.49
N GLN A 58 10.60 1.94 -9.92
CA GLN A 58 9.26 1.68 -9.37
C GLN A 58 8.18 1.78 -10.46
N PRO A 59 7.46 0.68 -10.77
CA PRO A 59 6.32 0.72 -11.66
C PRO A 59 5.14 1.45 -11.01
N ASN A 60 4.34 2.13 -11.82
CA ASN A 60 3.04 2.62 -11.36
C ASN A 60 2.04 1.46 -11.18
N ALA A 61 0.80 1.75 -10.77
CA ALA A 61 -0.19 0.72 -10.46
C ALA A 61 -0.71 -0.08 -11.68
N ARG A 62 -0.22 0.17 -12.91
CA ARG A 62 -0.68 -0.57 -14.09
C ARG A 62 -0.03 -1.96 -14.15
N ARG A 63 -0.86 -2.98 -14.28
CA ARG A 63 -0.43 -4.36 -14.48
C ARG A 63 0.52 -4.50 -15.69
N SER A 64 0.23 -3.85 -16.81
CA SER A 64 1.06 -3.93 -18.02
C SER A 64 2.50 -3.44 -17.81
N VAL A 65 2.72 -2.49 -16.89
CA VAL A 65 4.06 -2.01 -16.54
C VAL A 65 4.78 -3.01 -15.65
N TRP A 66 4.09 -3.57 -14.66
CA TRP A 66 4.65 -4.61 -13.79
C TRP A 66 5.02 -5.88 -14.56
N GLU A 67 4.21 -6.27 -15.55
CA GLU A 67 4.41 -7.45 -16.39
C GLU A 67 5.29 -7.17 -17.63
N ASN A 68 5.87 -5.98 -17.75
CA ASN A 68 6.74 -5.61 -18.85
C ASN A 68 8.02 -6.48 -18.84
N GLU A 69 8.26 -7.25 -19.90
CA GLU A 69 9.40 -8.17 -19.97
C GLU A 69 10.76 -7.46 -19.97
N GLU A 70 10.85 -6.22 -20.44
CA GLU A 70 12.09 -5.45 -20.36
C GLU A 70 12.42 -5.14 -18.90
N LEU A 71 11.44 -4.68 -18.11
CA LEU A 71 11.60 -4.49 -16.66
C LEU A 71 12.01 -5.82 -15.99
N LEU A 72 11.32 -6.91 -16.28
CA LEU A 72 11.55 -8.19 -15.61
C LEU A 72 12.89 -8.85 -15.97
N ASN A 73 13.50 -8.47 -17.09
CA ASN A 73 14.76 -9.04 -17.56
C ASN A 73 15.98 -8.11 -17.36
N LYS A 74 15.80 -6.78 -17.42
CA LYS A 74 16.88 -5.80 -17.23
C LYS A 74 17.01 -5.31 -15.79
N SER A 75 15.91 -5.26 -15.04
CA SER A 75 15.90 -4.76 -13.67
C SER A 75 16.17 -5.86 -12.65
N HIS A 76 16.20 -5.49 -11.37
CA HIS A 76 16.49 -6.42 -10.28
C HIS A 76 15.47 -7.60 -10.26
N PRO A 77 15.91 -8.87 -10.04
CA PRO A 77 15.02 -10.04 -10.03
C PRO A 77 13.81 -10.00 -9.06
N ILE A 78 13.82 -9.06 -8.12
CA ILE A 78 12.71 -8.81 -7.19
C ILE A 78 11.41 -8.47 -7.92
N PHE A 79 11.46 -7.77 -9.07
CA PHE A 79 10.24 -7.42 -9.81
C PHE A 79 9.47 -8.66 -10.26
N ARG A 80 10.17 -9.66 -10.82
CA ARG A 80 9.54 -10.94 -11.20
C ARG A 80 9.00 -11.69 -9.98
N ARG A 81 9.71 -11.66 -8.85
CA ARG A 81 9.23 -12.26 -7.59
C ARG A 81 7.96 -11.57 -7.07
N VAL A 82 7.91 -10.24 -7.11
CA VAL A 82 6.76 -9.44 -6.67
C VAL A 82 5.55 -9.62 -7.59
N VAL A 83 5.75 -9.63 -8.91
CA VAL A 83 4.69 -9.91 -9.89
C VAL A 83 4.10 -11.30 -9.69
N ASN A 84 4.96 -12.32 -9.54
CA ASN A 84 4.51 -13.69 -9.27
C ASN A 84 3.74 -13.77 -7.94
N MET A 85 4.18 -13.00 -6.92
CA MET A 85 3.46 -12.90 -5.65
C MET A 85 2.07 -12.28 -5.86
N TYR A 86 1.95 -11.13 -6.51
CA TYR A 86 0.63 -10.50 -6.72
C TYR A 86 -0.34 -11.30 -7.59
N ASN A 87 0.18 -12.17 -8.48
CA ASN A 87 -0.63 -13.08 -9.28
C ASN A 87 -0.96 -14.41 -8.56
N ASP A 88 -0.45 -14.64 -7.35
CA ASP A 88 -0.79 -15.80 -6.53
C ASP A 88 -2.13 -15.56 -5.81
N ALA A 89 -3.10 -16.45 -6.03
CA ALA A 89 -4.44 -16.37 -5.45
C ALA A 89 -4.46 -16.46 -3.91
N SER A 90 -3.36 -16.89 -3.28
CA SER A 90 -3.21 -16.93 -1.82
C SER A 90 -2.84 -15.58 -1.20
N ILE A 91 -2.52 -14.55 -2.00
CA ILE A 91 -2.24 -13.23 -1.47
C ILE A 91 -3.55 -12.58 -0.97
N PRO A 92 -3.61 -12.19 0.32
CA PRO A 92 -4.80 -11.62 0.88
C PRO A 92 -5.12 -10.25 0.25
N GLY A 93 -6.37 -10.06 -0.13
CA GLY A 93 -6.91 -8.82 -0.67
C GLY A 93 -8.42 -8.94 -0.89
N PRO A 94 -9.15 -7.81 -0.99
CA PRO A 94 -8.66 -6.44 -0.87
C PRO A 94 -8.23 -6.08 0.56
N PHE A 95 -7.50 -4.98 0.70
CA PHE A 95 -7.17 -4.42 2.01
C PHE A 95 -8.46 -4.19 2.83
N PRO A 96 -8.52 -4.64 4.10
CA PRO A 96 -9.73 -4.52 4.92
C PRO A 96 -9.94 -3.06 5.37
N MET A 97 -10.58 -2.28 4.52
CA MET A 97 -10.91 -0.88 4.81
C MET A 97 -11.98 -0.81 5.91
N PRO A 98 -11.81 0.03 6.96
CA PRO A 98 -12.87 0.30 7.93
C PRO A 98 -14.16 0.76 7.26
N ALA A 99 -15.31 0.26 7.75
CA ALA A 99 -16.61 0.58 7.18
C ALA A 99 -16.97 2.08 7.23
N ASN A 100 -16.37 2.80 8.19
CA ASN A 100 -16.55 4.24 8.35
C ASN A 100 -15.58 5.09 7.52
N LEU A 101 -14.68 4.47 6.75
CA LEU A 101 -13.67 5.10 5.88
C LEU A 101 -12.63 5.95 6.63
N ARG A 102 -12.50 5.81 7.95
CA ARG A 102 -11.57 6.58 8.80
C ARG A 102 -10.19 5.93 8.94
N PHE A 103 -9.70 5.26 7.88
CA PHE A 103 -8.44 4.50 7.97
C PHE A 103 -7.23 5.36 8.34
N SER A 104 -7.15 6.60 7.85
CA SER A 104 -6.07 7.52 8.21
C SER A 104 -6.06 7.84 9.71
N GLU A 105 -7.23 8.15 10.28
CA GLU A 105 -7.36 8.38 11.74
C GLU A 105 -7.01 7.12 12.54
N LEU A 106 -7.42 5.95 12.05
CA LEU A 106 -7.11 4.66 12.67
C LEU A 106 -5.59 4.39 12.66
N GLN A 107 -4.94 4.67 11.53
CA GLN A 107 -3.49 4.50 11.37
C GLN A 107 -2.72 5.45 12.30
N ASP A 108 -3.13 6.71 12.37
CA ASP A 108 -2.51 7.70 13.27
C ASP A 108 -2.69 7.31 14.74
N ASN A 109 -3.88 6.82 15.12
CA ASN A 109 -4.15 6.33 16.46
C ASN A 109 -3.26 5.12 16.81
N TRP A 110 -3.16 4.12 15.92
CA TRP A 110 -2.26 2.98 16.11
C TRP A 110 -0.79 3.42 16.26
N ALA A 111 -0.33 4.35 15.43
CA ALA A 111 1.05 4.83 15.47
C ALA A 111 1.39 5.53 16.79
N ASN A 112 0.41 6.20 17.41
CA ASN A 112 0.59 6.90 18.68
C ASN A 112 0.43 6.02 19.92
N THR A 113 -0.32 4.92 19.83
CA THR A 113 -0.66 4.07 20.99
C THR A 113 0.16 2.79 21.08
N SER A 114 0.67 2.30 19.95
CA SER A 114 1.44 1.05 19.90
C SER A 114 2.91 1.11 20.37
N PRO A 115 3.63 2.27 20.47
CA PRO A 115 5.04 2.28 20.85
C PRO A 115 5.35 1.54 22.16
N ASP A 116 4.63 1.83 23.24
CA ASP A 116 4.91 1.21 24.56
C ASP A 116 4.75 -0.32 24.51
N LEU A 117 3.78 -0.82 23.74
CA LEU A 117 3.61 -2.26 23.48
C LEU A 117 4.82 -2.84 22.72
N PHE A 118 5.27 -2.18 21.65
CA PHE A 118 6.35 -2.69 20.80
C PHE A 118 7.74 -2.56 21.44
N TYR A 119 7.96 -1.56 22.27
CA TYR A 119 9.21 -1.35 23.00
C TYR A 119 9.26 -2.12 24.33
N GLY A 120 8.13 -2.69 24.77
CA GLY A 120 8.05 -3.50 25.98
C GLY A 120 8.05 -2.67 27.27
N ASP A 121 7.59 -1.42 27.18
CA ASP A 121 7.43 -0.53 28.33
C ASP A 121 6.20 -0.92 29.18
N VAL A 122 5.26 -1.67 28.59
CA VAL A 122 4.10 -2.30 29.25
C VAL A 122 4.08 -3.81 28.98
N SER A 123 3.29 -4.55 29.77
CA SER A 123 3.07 -5.97 29.49
C SER A 123 2.34 -6.16 28.16
N TYR A 124 2.53 -7.32 27.51
CA TYR A 124 1.92 -7.59 26.21
C TYR A 124 0.38 -7.48 26.27
N GLU A 125 -0.23 -8.10 27.27
CA GLU A 125 -1.69 -8.10 27.44
C GLU A 125 -2.23 -6.69 27.69
N GLU A 126 -1.56 -5.90 28.52
CA GLU A 126 -1.93 -4.51 28.81
C GLU A 126 -1.79 -3.61 27.58
N GLY A 127 -0.65 -3.66 26.92
CA GLY A 127 -0.39 -2.85 25.73
C GLY A 127 -1.30 -3.22 24.57
N LEU A 128 -1.55 -4.51 24.36
CA LEU A 128 -2.47 -4.97 23.31
C LEU A 128 -3.90 -4.50 23.57
N GLN A 129 -4.39 -4.62 24.82
CA GLN A 129 -5.73 -4.16 25.17
C GLN A 129 -5.85 -2.65 24.99
N ALA A 130 -4.87 -1.87 25.45
CA ALA A 130 -4.86 -0.41 25.31
C ALA A 130 -4.88 0.04 23.83
N VAL A 131 -4.07 -0.59 22.97
CA VAL A 131 -4.08 -0.33 21.53
C VAL A 131 -5.42 -0.71 20.92
N GLN A 132 -5.97 -1.87 21.29
CA GLN A 132 -7.25 -2.34 20.76
C GLN A 132 -8.39 -1.41 21.13
N ASP A 133 -8.48 -0.98 22.38
CA ASP A 133 -9.51 -0.05 22.85
C ASP A 133 -9.43 1.28 22.10
N ALA A 134 -8.23 1.85 21.98
CA ALA A 134 -8.00 3.11 21.28
C ALA A 134 -8.35 3.03 19.78
N MET A 135 -8.03 1.91 19.13
CA MET A 135 -8.41 1.67 17.73
C MET A 135 -9.92 1.47 17.58
N GLN A 136 -10.58 0.78 18.52
CA GLN A 136 -12.02 0.53 18.49
C GLN A 136 -12.82 1.82 18.58
N GLU A 137 -12.38 2.79 19.39
CA GLU A 137 -13.00 4.13 19.45
C GLU A 137 -13.10 4.79 18.07
N ILE A 138 -12.07 4.64 17.22
CA ILE A 138 -12.09 5.15 15.85
C ILE A 138 -13.03 4.35 14.95
N LEU A 139 -13.07 3.02 15.11
CA LEU A 139 -13.94 2.15 14.32
C LEU A 139 -15.43 2.36 14.62
N ASP A 140 -15.77 2.74 15.86
CA ASP A 140 -17.14 2.99 16.30
C ASP A 140 -17.69 4.36 15.84
N LEU A 141 -16.83 5.25 15.33
CA LEU A 141 -17.26 6.54 14.79
C LEU A 141 -18.15 6.38 13.55
N PRO A 142 -19.09 7.33 13.32
CA PRO A 142 -19.89 7.36 12.10
C PRO A 142 -19.03 7.43 10.84
N ARG A 143 -19.60 6.92 9.74
CA ARG A 143 -18.99 7.02 8.40
C ARG A 143 -18.73 8.48 8.03
N ALA A 144 -17.51 8.74 7.56
CA ALA A 144 -17.06 10.04 7.06
C ALA A 144 -17.72 10.41 5.72
#